data_AF-A0A432DYZ3-F1
#
_entry.id   AF-A0A432DYZ3-F1
#
_cell.length_a   1.000
_cell.length_b   1.000
_cell.length_c   1.000
_cell.angle_alpha   90.00
_cell.angle_beta   90.00
_cell.angle_gamma   90.00
#
_symmetry.space_group_name_H-M   'P 1'
#
loop_
_entity.id
_entity.type
_entity.pdbx_description
1 polymer ?
#
loop_
_entity_poly.entity_id
_entity_poly.type
_entity_poly.pdbx_seq_one_letter_code
_entity_poly.pdbx_strand_id
1 'polypeptide(L)'
;MDQSGSNYIHPDYPLTNNPFQTDQTSGLLLLSQLLTNSSGHVIKIAGRNLTNADIVSIFLNDATQSGTYTWSSNKIKAYIENLVGQSLTGALIYQPGGYIPSTAKGSMTAPSPVTSATIKTGMVWVITANGWVGNEPVSVGDHLIANTDNASNLPKNYQIIEKGIPDIVDATDAVKGLIQIATDVEAIAEPILLKQ
;
A
#
# COMPACT_ATOMS: atom_id res chain seq x y z
N MET A 1 89.75 0.43 14.11
CA MET A 1 88.59 1.09 13.48
C MET A 1 87.41 0.16 13.66
N ASP A 2 86.43 0.62 14.42
CA ASP A 2 85.11 0.03 14.59
C ASP A 2 84.45 -0.18 13.22
N GLN A 3 84.06 -1.42 12.93
CA GLN A 3 82.90 -1.69 12.09
C GLN A 3 82.08 -2.79 12.74
N SER A 4 81.36 -2.42 13.79
CA SER A 4 80.17 -3.08 14.33
C SER A 4 79.04 -3.12 13.29
N GLY A 5 79.29 -3.78 12.15
CA GLY A 5 78.42 -3.83 10.97
C GLY A 5 77.20 -4.75 11.08
N SER A 6 76.77 -5.13 12.28
CA SER A 6 75.63 -6.04 12.50
C SER A 6 74.56 -5.44 13.41
N ASN A 7 74.26 -4.15 13.28
CA ASN A 7 73.26 -3.49 14.14
C ASN A 7 71.80 -3.67 13.70
N TYR A 8 71.49 -4.63 12.83
CA TYR A 8 70.11 -5.06 12.62
C TYR A 8 70.04 -6.54 12.26
N ILE A 9 69.64 -7.37 13.24
CA ILE A 9 69.16 -8.73 13.00
C ILE A 9 67.65 -8.62 12.91
N HIS A 10 67.08 -8.84 11.72
CA HIS A 10 65.63 -8.86 11.55
C HIS A 10 65.06 -10.00 12.42
N PRO A 11 64.01 -9.77 13.22
CA PRO A 11 63.36 -10.83 13.97
C PRO A 11 62.94 -11.95 13.02
N ASP A 12 63.34 -13.18 13.32
CA ASP A 12 62.93 -14.33 12.54
C ASP A 12 61.46 -14.63 12.91
N TYR A 13 60.53 -14.37 11.99
CA TYR A 13 59.12 -14.69 12.15
C TYR A 13 58.87 -16.03 11.46
N PRO A 14 59.02 -17.19 12.14
CA PRO A 14 58.85 -18.49 11.51
C PRO A 14 57.48 -18.55 10.82
N LEU A 15 57.50 -18.98 9.56
CA LEU A 15 56.36 -18.93 8.64
C LEU A 15 55.10 -19.65 9.19
N THR A 16 55.28 -20.57 10.13
CA THR A 16 54.20 -21.31 10.78
C THR A 16 53.34 -20.46 11.73
N ASN A 17 53.84 -19.29 12.17
CA ASN A 17 53.22 -18.49 13.23
C ASN A 17 53.05 -17.00 12.84
N ASN A 18 53.33 -16.62 11.60
CA ASN A 18 53.15 -15.24 11.16
C ASN A 18 51.64 -14.94 10.99
N PRO A 19 51.06 -14.01 11.79
CA PRO A 19 49.63 -13.68 11.72
C PRO A 19 49.22 -13.05 10.39
N PHE A 20 50.18 -12.66 9.54
CA PHE A 20 49.96 -12.06 8.22
C PHE A 20 50.16 -13.03 7.04
N GLN A 21 50.50 -14.31 7.29
CA GLN A 21 50.97 -15.21 6.23
C GLN A 21 49.98 -16.28 5.78
N THR A 22 48.87 -16.44 6.50
CA THR A 22 47.74 -17.21 5.98
C THR A 22 46.69 -16.23 5.49
N ASP A 23 46.18 -16.44 4.28
CA ASP A 23 44.93 -15.83 3.82
C ASP A 23 43.82 -16.29 4.78
N GLN A 24 43.70 -15.67 5.96
CA GLN A 24 42.62 -15.92 6.93
C GLN A 24 41.33 -15.25 6.47
N THR A 25 40.96 -15.53 5.23
CA THR A 25 39.93 -14.80 4.48
C THR A 25 38.99 -15.77 3.79
N SER A 26 39.05 -17.06 4.14
CA SER A 26 38.08 -18.04 3.69
C SER A 26 36.67 -17.55 4.04
N GLY A 27 35.91 -17.20 3.00
CA GLY A 27 34.55 -16.66 3.11
C GLY A 27 34.42 -15.14 3.33
N LEU A 28 35.53 -14.39 3.42
CA LEU A 28 35.53 -12.93 3.59
C LEU A 28 36.02 -12.23 2.32
N LEU A 29 35.30 -11.20 1.87
CA LEU A 29 35.76 -10.30 0.81
C LEU A 29 36.88 -9.40 1.35
N LEU A 30 38.13 -9.61 0.93
CA LEU A 30 39.21 -8.67 1.27
C LEU A 30 38.99 -7.35 0.54
N LEU A 31 39.05 -6.24 1.27
CA LEU A 31 39.07 -4.89 0.72
C LEU A 31 40.53 -4.44 0.44
N SER A 32 41.46 -4.80 1.31
CA SER A 32 42.89 -4.54 1.17
C SER A 32 43.73 -5.59 1.89
N GLN A 33 44.89 -5.92 1.32
CA GLN A 33 45.87 -6.85 1.84
C GLN A 33 47.27 -6.23 1.74
N LEU A 34 48.06 -6.39 2.80
CA LEU A 34 49.50 -6.18 2.80
C LEU A 34 50.16 -7.54 2.59
N LEU A 35 50.93 -7.70 1.52
CA LEU A 35 51.71 -8.90 1.27
C LEU A 35 53.15 -8.66 1.70
N THR A 36 53.69 -9.58 2.48
CA THR A 36 55.10 -9.59 2.91
C THR A 36 55.86 -10.74 2.27
N ASN A 37 57.17 -10.59 2.07
CA ASN A 37 58.04 -11.71 1.71
C ASN A 37 58.29 -12.63 2.93
N SER A 38 59.04 -13.71 2.72
CA SER A 38 59.43 -14.67 3.76
C SER A 38 60.30 -14.06 4.87
N SER A 39 60.83 -12.86 4.67
CA SER A 39 61.58 -12.09 5.66
C SER A 39 60.72 -11.04 6.38
N GLY A 40 59.40 -11.00 6.14
CA GLY A 40 58.49 -10.04 6.78
C GLY A 40 58.48 -8.63 6.15
N HIS A 41 59.25 -8.39 5.08
CA HIS A 41 59.23 -7.10 4.38
C HIS A 41 58.01 -7.00 3.48
N VAL A 42 57.31 -5.86 3.52
CA VAL A 42 56.18 -5.56 2.62
C VAL A 42 56.68 -5.53 1.18
N ILE A 43 56.07 -6.35 0.33
CA ILE A 43 56.39 -6.44 -1.10
C ILE A 43 55.26 -5.92 -1.98
N LYS A 44 54.03 -5.85 -1.47
CA LYS A 44 52.88 -5.35 -2.22
C LYS A 44 51.76 -4.92 -1.29
N ILE A 45 51.06 -3.87 -1.68
CA ILE A 45 49.74 -3.54 -1.15
C ILE A 45 48.74 -3.91 -2.25
N ALA A 46 47.89 -4.89 -2.01
CA ALA A 46 46.85 -5.34 -2.92
C ALA A 46 45.48 -4.91 -2.38
N GLY A 47 44.83 -3.97 -3.04
CA GLY A 47 43.44 -3.61 -2.75
C GLY A 47 42.55 -3.98 -3.93
N ARG A 48 41.26 -4.19 -3.67
CA ARG A 48 40.25 -4.09 -4.73
C ARG A 48 39.60 -2.71 -4.66
N ASN A 49 39.18 -2.21 -5.81
CA ASN A 49 38.34 -1.02 -5.83
C ASN A 49 37.05 -1.33 -5.06
N LEU A 50 36.63 -0.40 -4.20
CA LEU A 50 35.30 -0.44 -3.62
C LEU A 50 34.28 -0.42 -4.75
N THR A 51 33.33 -1.34 -4.71
CA THR A 51 32.22 -1.37 -5.66
C THR A 51 31.02 -0.63 -5.06
N ASN A 52 30.05 -0.28 -5.90
CA ASN A 52 28.79 0.29 -5.40
C ASN A 52 28.12 -0.58 -4.33
N ALA A 53 28.26 -1.92 -4.40
CA ALA A 53 27.68 -2.82 -3.41
C ALA A 53 28.30 -2.63 -2.00
N ASP A 54 29.61 -2.36 -1.95
CA ASP A 54 30.34 -2.14 -0.70
C ASP A 54 29.94 -0.81 -0.05
N ILE A 55 29.69 0.21 -0.87
CA ILE A 55 29.26 1.54 -0.42
C ILE A 55 27.79 1.51 0.03
N VAL A 56 26.92 0.86 -0.75
CA VAL A 56 25.48 0.79 -0.47
C VAL A 56 25.20 0.04 0.84
N SER A 57 25.95 -1.01 1.16
CA SER A 57 25.77 -1.76 2.41
C SER A 57 26.14 -0.97 3.68
N ILE A 58 26.99 0.05 3.56
CA ILE A 58 27.41 0.91 4.68
C ILE A 58 26.41 2.06 4.93
N PHE A 59 25.85 2.64 3.86
CA PHE A 59 25.01 3.84 3.96
C PHE A 59 23.50 3.56 4.00
N LEU A 60 23.05 2.44 3.42
CA LEU A 60 21.63 2.09 3.31
C LEU A 60 21.38 0.73 3.96
N ASN A 61 20.98 0.74 5.24
CA ASN A 61 20.68 -0.48 5.97
C ASN A 61 19.16 -0.73 6.02
N ASP A 62 18.68 -1.54 5.09
CA ASP A 62 17.26 -1.93 5.05
C ASP A 62 16.92 -3.05 6.04
N ALA A 63 17.90 -3.76 6.58
CA ALA A 63 17.71 -4.90 7.48
C ALA A 63 17.37 -4.48 8.92
N THR A 64 17.60 -3.22 9.30
CA THR A 64 17.32 -2.73 10.66
C THR A 64 16.36 -1.53 10.63
N GLN A 65 15.47 -1.45 11.62
CA GLN A 65 14.65 -0.27 11.85
C GLN A 65 15.46 0.64 12.79
N SER A 66 15.98 1.75 12.26
CA SER A 66 16.84 2.66 13.00
C SER A 66 16.34 4.10 12.85
N GLY A 67 16.40 4.88 13.92
CA GLY A 67 16.17 6.33 13.89
C GLY A 67 17.41 7.12 13.45
N THR A 68 18.54 6.45 13.23
CA THR A 68 19.84 7.07 12.94
C THR A 68 20.37 6.76 11.54
N TYR A 69 19.86 5.71 10.88
CA TYR A 69 20.28 5.31 9.53
C TYR A 69 19.20 5.64 8.49
N THR A 70 19.62 6.13 7.33
CA THR A 70 18.75 6.39 6.19
C THR A 70 18.30 5.07 5.55
N TRP A 71 17.00 4.89 5.36
CA TRP A 71 16.44 3.75 4.62
C TRP A 71 16.67 3.89 3.11
N SER A 72 16.68 2.78 2.37
CA SER A 72 16.63 2.86 0.91
C SER A 72 15.31 3.46 0.42
N SER A 73 15.33 3.99 -0.80
CA SER A 73 14.13 4.48 -1.48
C SER A 73 13.05 3.39 -1.62
N ASN A 74 13.44 2.12 -1.80
CA ASN A 74 12.52 0.99 -1.88
C ASN A 74 11.81 0.74 -0.54
N LYS A 75 12.54 0.79 0.57
CA LYS A 75 11.97 0.62 1.92
C LYS A 75 11.07 1.79 2.30
N ILE A 76 11.46 3.02 1.96
CA ILE A 76 10.63 4.22 2.14
C ILE A 76 9.33 4.09 1.33
N LYS A 77 9.43 3.70 0.06
CA LYS A 77 8.27 3.47 -0.81
C LYS A 77 7.32 2.44 -0.20
N ALA A 78 7.83 1.26 0.17
CA ALA A 78 7.01 0.20 0.76
C ALA A 78 6.36 0.62 2.10
N TYR A 79 7.10 1.36 2.94
CA TYR A 79 6.57 1.87 4.20
C TYR A 79 5.44 2.89 3.99
N ILE A 80 5.63 3.83 3.05
CA ILE A 80 4.60 4.82 2.69
C ILE A 80 3.39 4.13 2.05
N GLU A 81 3.59 3.20 1.11
CA GLU A 81 2.50 2.44 0.49
C GLU A 81 1.69 1.65 1.53
N ASN A 82 2.35 1.05 2.53
CA ASN A 82 1.68 0.37 3.63
C ASN A 82 0.95 1.32 4.58
N LEU A 83 1.50 2.51 4.86
CA LEU A 83 0.83 3.50 5.72
C LEU A 83 -0.36 4.15 5.02
N VAL A 84 -0.21 4.53 3.74
CA VAL A 84 -1.31 5.03 2.90
C VAL A 84 -2.36 3.94 2.73
N GLY A 85 -1.95 2.69 2.48
CA GLY A 85 -2.83 1.52 2.44
C GLY A 85 -3.61 1.33 3.75
N GLN A 86 -2.97 1.52 4.90
CA GLN A 86 -3.63 1.48 6.21
C GLN A 86 -4.56 2.67 6.44
N SER A 87 -4.18 3.88 6.02
CA SER A 87 -5.02 5.08 6.11
C SER A 87 -6.30 5.01 5.26
N LEU A 88 -6.38 4.05 4.34
CA LEU A 88 -7.56 3.76 3.53
C LEU A 88 -8.47 2.69 4.17
N THR A 89 -8.07 2.10 5.29
CA THR A 89 -8.88 1.09 5.98
C THR A 89 -10.11 1.77 6.60
N GLY A 90 -11.28 1.50 6.03
CA GLY A 90 -12.55 2.13 6.41
C GLY A 90 -12.85 3.45 5.69
N ALA A 91 -11.97 3.92 4.80
CA ALA A 91 -12.27 5.05 3.93
C ALA A 91 -13.12 4.60 2.75
N LEU A 92 -14.03 5.48 2.31
CA LEU A 92 -14.73 5.33 1.04
C LEU A 92 -13.88 5.94 -0.08
N ILE A 93 -13.48 5.11 -1.06
CA ILE A 93 -12.58 5.48 -2.14
C ILE A 93 -13.38 5.62 -3.43
N TYR A 94 -13.65 6.86 -3.84
CA TYR A 94 -14.35 7.14 -5.08
C TYR A 94 -13.61 6.57 -6.30
N GLN A 95 -14.35 5.87 -7.15
CA GLN A 95 -13.87 5.29 -8.39
C GLN A 95 -14.35 6.13 -9.58
N PRO A 96 -13.46 6.44 -10.55
CA PRO A 96 -13.82 7.24 -11.71
C PRO A 96 -14.82 6.49 -12.62
N GLY A 97 -15.58 7.22 -13.43
CA GLY A 97 -16.43 6.65 -14.49
C GLY A 97 -17.76 6.04 -14.02
N GLY A 98 -17.94 5.80 -12.72
CA GLY A 98 -19.17 5.24 -12.16
C GLY A 98 -19.40 3.77 -12.53
N TYR A 99 -20.51 3.21 -12.06
CA TYR A 99 -20.90 1.82 -12.27
C TYR A 99 -22.13 1.75 -13.18
N ILE A 100 -22.04 0.94 -14.23
CA ILE A 100 -23.15 0.66 -15.16
C ILE A 100 -23.72 -0.71 -14.81
N PRO A 101 -24.92 -0.81 -14.21
CA PRO A 101 -25.50 -2.08 -13.77
C PRO A 101 -25.94 -2.98 -14.92
N SER A 102 -26.29 -4.22 -14.59
CA SER A 102 -26.83 -5.15 -15.58
C SER A 102 -28.25 -4.74 -15.98
N THR A 103 -28.60 -4.96 -17.25
CA THR A 103 -29.98 -4.78 -17.72
C THR A 103 -30.90 -5.94 -17.32
N ALA A 104 -30.33 -7.06 -16.88
CA ALA A 104 -31.07 -8.28 -16.52
C ALA A 104 -31.12 -8.51 -15.00
N LYS A 105 -32.32 -8.79 -14.49
CA LYS A 105 -32.51 -9.18 -13.08
C LYS A 105 -31.79 -10.48 -12.75
N GLY A 106 -31.18 -10.53 -11.57
CA GLY A 106 -30.36 -11.65 -11.08
C GLY A 106 -28.90 -11.56 -11.50
N SER A 107 -28.52 -10.55 -12.30
CA SER A 107 -27.18 -10.39 -12.86
C SER A 107 -26.49 -9.12 -12.34
N MET A 108 -25.18 -9.05 -12.51
CA MET A 108 -24.33 -7.93 -12.13
C MET A 108 -23.20 -7.82 -13.16
N THR A 109 -22.84 -6.59 -13.53
CA THR A 109 -21.67 -6.31 -14.38
C THR A 109 -20.41 -6.19 -13.52
N ALA A 110 -19.24 -6.34 -14.14
CA ALA A 110 -17.98 -6.10 -13.44
C ALA A 110 -17.81 -4.59 -13.16
N PRO A 111 -17.55 -4.16 -11.91
CA PRO A 111 -17.21 -2.77 -11.65
C PRO A 111 -15.92 -2.37 -12.37
N SER A 112 -15.99 -1.30 -13.15
CA SER A 112 -14.89 -0.75 -13.93
C SER A 112 -15.22 0.70 -14.34
N PRO A 113 -14.24 1.61 -14.42
CA PRO A 113 -12.82 1.41 -14.09
C PRO A 113 -12.54 1.34 -12.58
N VAL A 114 -11.35 0.84 -12.23
CA VAL A 114 -10.81 0.79 -10.86
C VAL A 114 -9.51 1.61 -10.78
N THR A 115 -9.30 2.33 -9.68
CA THR A 115 -8.08 3.13 -9.44
C THR A 115 -6.86 2.29 -9.04
N SER A 116 -7.05 0.99 -8.81
CA SER A 116 -6.03 0.00 -8.46
C SER A 116 -6.07 -1.18 -9.43
N ALA A 117 -5.09 -2.08 -9.33
CA ALA A 117 -5.08 -3.32 -10.12
C ALA A 117 -6.20 -4.31 -9.75
N THR A 118 -6.76 -4.24 -8.54
CA THR A 118 -7.86 -5.10 -8.06
C THR A 118 -8.84 -4.32 -7.20
N ILE A 119 -10.12 -4.71 -7.18
CA ILE A 119 -11.14 -4.09 -6.31
C ILE A 119 -10.72 -4.24 -4.85
N LYS A 120 -10.79 -3.14 -4.09
CA LYS A 120 -10.50 -3.09 -2.66
C LYS A 120 -11.74 -2.75 -1.85
N THR A 121 -11.77 -3.22 -0.61
CA THR A 121 -12.81 -2.85 0.34
C THR A 121 -12.90 -1.32 0.46
N GLY A 122 -14.12 -0.79 0.49
CA GLY A 122 -14.37 0.65 0.56
C GLY A 122 -14.33 1.38 -0.79
N MET A 123 -13.99 0.72 -1.90
CA MET A 123 -14.15 1.32 -3.23
C MET A 123 -15.63 1.61 -3.51
N VAL A 124 -15.92 2.84 -3.97
CA VAL A 124 -17.27 3.34 -4.21
C VAL A 124 -17.43 3.78 -5.65
N TRP A 125 -18.48 3.30 -6.31
CA TRP A 125 -18.92 3.77 -7.62
C TRP A 125 -20.29 4.42 -7.50
N VAL A 126 -20.47 5.54 -8.18
CA VAL A 126 -21.80 6.12 -8.40
C VAL A 126 -22.45 5.42 -9.59
N ILE A 127 -23.70 5.03 -9.45
CA ILE A 127 -24.47 4.35 -10.50
C ILE A 127 -24.87 5.37 -11.57
N THR A 128 -24.54 5.09 -12.83
CA THR A 128 -24.72 6.04 -13.96
C THR A 128 -25.83 5.63 -14.94
N ALA A 129 -26.43 4.45 -14.76
CA ALA A 129 -27.58 4.00 -15.51
C ALA A 129 -28.51 3.16 -14.63
N ASN A 130 -29.80 3.11 -14.96
CA ASN A 130 -30.75 2.24 -14.26
C ASN A 130 -30.50 0.78 -14.63
N GLY A 131 -30.69 -0.14 -13.68
CA GLY A 131 -30.55 -1.57 -13.93
C GLY A 131 -30.61 -2.40 -12.66
N TRP A 132 -29.83 -3.48 -12.63
CA TRP A 132 -29.83 -4.47 -11.57
C TRP A 132 -28.42 -4.80 -11.07
N VAL A 133 -28.32 -4.99 -9.76
CA VAL A 133 -27.19 -5.61 -9.06
C VAL A 133 -27.71 -6.86 -8.36
N GLY A 134 -27.57 -8.00 -9.01
CA GLY A 134 -28.26 -9.21 -8.58
C GLY A 134 -29.76 -9.02 -8.68
N ASN A 135 -30.47 -9.21 -7.57
CA ASN A 135 -31.92 -9.03 -7.51
C ASN A 135 -32.37 -7.63 -7.10
N GLU A 136 -31.43 -6.73 -6.80
CA GLU A 136 -31.74 -5.37 -6.38
C GLU A 136 -31.80 -4.44 -7.58
N PRO A 137 -32.93 -3.73 -7.80
CA PRO A 137 -32.98 -2.67 -8.79
C PRO A 137 -32.22 -1.46 -8.26
N VAL A 138 -31.49 -0.80 -9.15
CA VAL A 138 -30.68 0.38 -8.86
C VAL A 138 -30.94 1.48 -9.88
N SER A 139 -30.83 2.72 -9.43
CA SER A 139 -31.07 3.92 -10.22
C SER A 139 -29.84 4.80 -10.33
N VAL A 140 -29.85 5.70 -11.32
CA VAL A 140 -28.81 6.74 -11.44
C VAL A 140 -28.71 7.53 -10.14
N GLY A 141 -27.50 7.67 -9.59
CA GLY A 141 -27.22 8.39 -8.35
C GLY A 141 -27.09 7.49 -7.11
N ASP A 142 -27.57 6.25 -7.15
CA ASP A 142 -27.29 5.25 -6.13
C ASP A 142 -25.76 4.99 -6.04
N HIS A 143 -25.29 4.43 -4.93
CA HIS A 143 -23.88 4.06 -4.79
C HIS A 143 -23.69 2.57 -4.59
N LEU A 144 -22.65 2.03 -5.23
CA LEU A 144 -22.17 0.67 -5.05
C LEU A 144 -20.83 0.72 -4.28
N ILE A 145 -20.72 -0.03 -3.17
CA ILE A 145 -19.54 -0.06 -2.30
C ILE A 145 -19.02 -1.49 -2.23
N ALA A 146 -17.71 -1.69 -2.41
CA ALA A 146 -17.09 -3.01 -2.21
C ALA A 146 -16.89 -3.31 -0.72
N ASN A 147 -17.37 -4.48 -0.27
CA ASN A 147 -17.28 -4.92 1.13
C ASN A 147 -16.07 -5.84 1.40
N THR A 148 -15.35 -6.21 0.35
CA THR A 148 -14.23 -7.15 0.46
C THR A 148 -13.15 -6.87 -0.56
N ASP A 149 -11.93 -7.26 -0.23
CA ASP A 149 -10.79 -7.19 -1.12
C ASP A 149 -10.88 -8.26 -2.22
N ASN A 150 -10.44 -7.88 -3.42
CA ASN A 150 -10.52 -8.69 -4.63
C ASN A 150 -11.95 -9.18 -4.91
N ALA A 151 -12.94 -8.32 -4.68
CA ALA A 151 -14.34 -8.63 -4.94
C ALA A 151 -14.55 -9.13 -6.38
N SER A 152 -15.17 -10.30 -6.51
CA SER A 152 -15.68 -10.81 -7.78
C SER A 152 -17.05 -10.20 -8.11
N ASN A 153 -17.59 -10.50 -9.29
CA ASN A 153 -18.91 -10.00 -9.74
C ASN A 153 -20.08 -10.75 -9.09
N LEU A 154 -20.08 -10.79 -7.75
CA LEU A 154 -21.15 -11.39 -6.97
C LEU A 154 -21.79 -10.31 -6.10
N PRO A 155 -23.12 -10.12 -6.15
CA PRO A 155 -23.80 -9.06 -5.41
C PRO A 155 -23.49 -9.04 -3.90
N LYS A 156 -23.28 -10.20 -3.28
CA LYS A 156 -22.93 -10.33 -1.85
C LYS A 156 -21.61 -9.63 -1.46
N ASN A 157 -20.73 -9.36 -2.44
CA ASN A 157 -19.45 -8.70 -2.19
C ASN A 157 -19.61 -7.17 -2.12
N TYR A 158 -20.81 -6.65 -2.38
CA TYR A 158 -21.07 -5.23 -2.48
C TYR A 158 -22.25 -4.81 -1.60
N GLN A 159 -22.19 -3.57 -1.14
CA GLN A 159 -23.30 -2.89 -0.49
C GLN A 159 -23.82 -1.81 -1.43
N ILE A 160 -25.14 -1.71 -1.52
CA ILE A 160 -25.81 -0.64 -2.26
C ILE A 160 -26.36 0.32 -1.21
N ILE A 161 -26.04 1.60 -1.33
CA ILE A 161 -26.60 2.66 -0.48
C ILE A 161 -27.32 3.68 -1.35
N GLU A 162 -28.17 4.49 -0.73
CA GLU A 162 -29.02 5.47 -1.41
C GLU A 162 -29.90 4.81 -2.48
N LYS A 163 -30.61 3.73 -2.10
CA LYS A 163 -31.55 3.02 -2.99
C LYS A 163 -32.72 3.96 -3.31
N GLY A 164 -32.55 4.81 -4.32
CA GLY A 164 -33.51 5.82 -4.76
C GLY A 164 -34.47 6.28 -3.67
N ILE A 165 -34.04 7.19 -2.78
CA ILE A 165 -34.98 7.85 -1.87
C ILE A 165 -36.08 8.40 -2.77
N PRO A 166 -37.33 7.91 -2.65
CA PRO A 166 -38.41 8.41 -3.49
C PRO A 166 -38.48 9.92 -3.34
N ASP A 167 -38.82 10.64 -4.43
CA ASP A 167 -39.02 12.08 -4.34
C ASP A 167 -39.86 12.41 -3.10
N ILE A 168 -39.41 13.41 -2.35
CA ILE A 168 -40.16 13.90 -1.20
C ILE A 168 -41.41 14.58 -1.75
N VAL A 169 -42.49 13.81 -1.79
CA VAL A 169 -43.82 14.26 -2.21
C VAL A 169 -44.72 14.44 -1.01
N ASP A 170 -45.75 15.26 -1.15
CA ASP A 170 -46.82 15.31 -0.15
C ASP A 170 -47.54 13.97 -0.09
N ALA A 171 -47.84 13.52 1.12
CA ALA A 171 -48.60 12.29 1.28
C ALA A 171 -50.02 12.46 0.75
N THR A 172 -50.51 11.44 0.07
CA THR A 172 -51.93 11.29 -0.29
C THR A 172 -52.42 9.96 0.27
N ASP A 173 -53.71 9.66 0.14
CA ASP A 173 -54.25 8.36 0.55
C ASP A 173 -53.61 7.17 -0.19
N ALA A 174 -53.02 7.42 -1.38
CA ALA A 174 -52.38 6.41 -2.22
C ALA A 174 -50.84 6.48 -2.23
N VAL A 175 -50.25 7.59 -1.78
CA VAL A 175 -48.80 7.85 -1.92
C VAL A 175 -48.21 8.20 -0.56
N LYS A 176 -47.15 7.49 -0.15
CA LYS A 176 -46.38 7.83 1.06
C LYS A 176 -45.57 9.11 0.78
N GLY A 177 -45.57 10.03 1.74
CA GLY A 177 -44.94 11.34 1.60
C GLY A 177 -44.82 12.06 2.93
N LEU A 178 -44.41 13.33 2.90
CA LEU A 178 -44.45 14.20 4.07
C LEU A 178 -45.89 14.68 4.31
N ILE A 179 -46.24 14.87 5.59
CA ILE A 179 -47.53 15.44 5.99
C ILE A 179 -47.23 16.72 6.75
N GLN A 180 -47.85 17.81 6.34
CA GLN A 180 -47.93 19.01 7.16
C GLN A 180 -48.96 18.78 8.26
N ILE A 181 -48.55 18.98 9.52
CA ILE A 181 -49.49 18.91 10.64
C ILE A 181 -50.43 20.12 10.54
N ALA A 182 -51.73 19.85 10.52
CA ALA A 182 -52.76 20.88 10.45
C ALA A 182 -52.62 21.87 11.62
N THR A 183 -52.82 23.16 11.34
CA THR A 183 -52.91 24.17 12.39
C THR A 183 -54.19 23.96 13.21
N ASP A 184 -54.24 24.52 14.43
CA ASP A 184 -55.41 24.40 15.31
C ASP A 184 -56.71 24.89 14.62
N VAL A 185 -56.62 25.90 13.77
CA VAL A 185 -57.76 26.45 13.01
C VAL A 185 -58.26 25.46 11.95
N GLU A 186 -57.35 24.79 11.23
CA GLU A 186 -57.69 23.80 10.20
C GLU A 186 -58.23 22.51 10.80
N ALA A 187 -57.73 22.09 11.98
CA ALA A 187 -58.21 20.92 12.69
C ALA A 187 -59.66 21.08 13.20
N ILE A 188 -60.06 22.30 13.56
CA ILE A 188 -61.43 22.62 14.01
C ILE A 188 -62.41 22.72 12.84
N ALA A 189 -61.93 23.03 11.63
CA ALA A 189 -62.81 23.31 10.49
C ALA A 189 -63.48 22.06 9.88
N GLU A 190 -62.99 20.85 10.15
CA GLU A 190 -63.26 19.59 9.40
C GLU A 190 -63.11 19.75 7.86
N PRO A 191 -62.42 18.84 7.16
CA PRO A 191 -62.40 18.90 5.70
C PRO A 191 -63.83 18.67 5.19
N ILE A 192 -64.42 19.68 4.55
CA ILE A 192 -65.69 19.57 3.84
C ILE A 192 -65.58 18.43 2.81
N LEU A 193 -66.07 17.25 3.19
CA LEU A 193 -66.41 16.15 2.31
C LEU A 193 -67.67 16.55 1.52
N LEU A 194 -67.48 17.37 0.48
CA LEU A 194 -68.51 17.59 -0.54
C LEU A 194 -68.37 16.54 -1.66
N LYS A 195 -68.99 15.39 -1.39
CA LYS A 195 -69.61 14.39 -2.30
C LYS A 195 -69.21 14.40 -3.79
N GLN A 196 -68.78 13.23 -4.28
CA GLN A 196 -69.62 12.26 -5.00
C GLN A 196 -69.11 10.84 -4.78
#